data_AF-A0A9D4ZZ27-F1
#
_entry.id   AF-A0A9D4ZZ27-F1
#
_cell.length_a   1.000
_cell.length_b   1.000
_cell.length_c   1.000
_cell.angle_alpha   90.00
_cell.angle_beta   90.00
_cell.angle_gamma   90.00
#
_symmetry.space_group_name_H-M   'P 1'
#
loop_
_entity.id
_entity.type
_entity.pdbx_description
1 polymer ?
#
loop_
_entity_poly.entity_id
_entity_poly.type
_entity_poly.pdbx_seq_one_letter_code
_entity_poly.pdbx_strand_id
1 'polypeptide(L)'
;MTTFASNQDLILENMSKVKTNLDLIQWLGHDVSLKVFSYLDSSRDLIRASAVSTSWNDFVIENGLCKQLCLIMIPEISGVVGSIEVDNLFEVDGNKLGYYSEKRERLNRNLIG
;
A
#
# COMPACT_ATOMS: atom_id res chain seq x y z
N MET A 1 50.81 18.22 -12.52
CA MET A 1 50.26 16.99 -13.14
C MET A 1 48.77 16.97 -12.78
N THR A 2 47.93 17.57 -13.62
CA THR A 2 46.48 17.71 -13.38
C THR A 2 45.75 16.83 -14.37
N THR A 3 45.12 15.77 -13.87
CA THR A 3 44.32 14.82 -14.66
C THR A 3 43.01 15.49 -15.03
N PHE A 4 42.76 15.68 -16.33
CA PHE A 4 41.44 16.00 -16.85
C PHE A 4 40.59 14.74 -16.73
N ALA A 5 39.60 14.75 -15.84
CA ALA A 5 38.58 13.70 -15.82
C ALA A 5 37.92 13.65 -17.21
N SER A 6 37.90 12.47 -17.83
CA SER A 6 37.25 12.28 -19.13
C SER A 6 35.77 12.63 -19.01
N ASN A 7 35.15 13.14 -20.08
CA ASN A 7 33.69 13.31 -20.12
C ASN A 7 32.95 11.99 -19.83
N GLN A 8 33.56 10.83 -20.12
CA GLN A 8 33.01 9.53 -19.73
C GLN A 8 33.08 9.30 -18.21
N ASP A 9 34.14 9.76 -17.54
CA ASP A 9 34.26 9.68 -16.08
C ASP A 9 33.24 10.58 -15.40
N LEU A 10 33.00 11.78 -15.94
CA LEU A 10 31.93 12.69 -15.50
C LEU A 10 30.53 12.13 -15.75
N ILE A 11 30.31 11.44 -16.87
CA ILE A 11 29.03 10.78 -17.17
C ILE A 11 28.81 9.59 -16.24
N LEU A 12 29.83 8.78 -15.97
CA LEU A 12 29.77 7.66 -15.01
C LEU A 12 29.63 8.15 -13.57
N GLU A 13 30.26 9.27 -13.20
CA GLU A 13 30.09 9.93 -11.91
C GLU A 13 28.67 10.49 -11.75
N ASN A 14 28.12 11.12 -12.80
CA ASN A 14 26.75 11.62 -12.80
C ASN A 14 25.73 10.46 -12.82
N MET A 15 25.97 9.39 -13.57
CA MET A 15 25.12 8.19 -13.56
C MET A 15 25.23 7.40 -12.24
N SER A 16 26.38 7.42 -11.57
CA SER A 16 26.51 6.80 -10.23
C SER A 16 25.96 7.68 -9.11
N LYS A 17 25.90 9.01 -9.30
CA LYS A 17 25.12 9.95 -8.46
C LYS A 17 23.61 9.82 -8.69
N VAL A 18 23.17 9.47 -9.90
CA VAL A 18 21.85 8.89 -10.14
C VAL A 18 21.88 7.44 -9.64
N LYS A 19 22.13 7.28 -8.34
CA LYS A 19 21.78 6.07 -7.63
C LYS A 19 20.26 5.99 -7.78
N THR A 20 19.80 5.21 -8.75
CA THR A 20 18.40 4.88 -8.91
C THR A 20 18.01 4.07 -7.68
N ASN A 21 17.76 4.74 -6.57
CA ASN A 21 16.96 4.21 -5.48
C ASN A 21 15.54 4.13 -6.01
N LEU A 22 15.35 3.24 -6.99
CA LEU A 22 14.06 2.92 -7.54
C LEU A 22 13.25 2.42 -6.36
N ASP A 23 12.19 3.15 -6.02
CA ASP A 23 11.32 2.76 -4.93
C ASP A 23 10.66 1.41 -5.29
N LEU A 24 10.38 0.56 -4.29
CA LEU A 24 9.73 -0.73 -4.47
C LEU A 24 8.46 -0.64 -5.35
N ILE A 25 7.69 0.44 -5.25
CA ILE A 25 6.48 0.65 -6.05
C ILE A 25 6.82 0.85 -7.52
N GLN A 26 7.83 1.67 -7.80
CA GLN A 26 8.36 1.85 -9.15
C GLN A 26 8.98 0.57 -9.71
N TRP A 27 9.60 -0.25 -8.85
CA TRP A 27 10.24 -1.50 -9.25
C TRP A 27 9.24 -2.61 -9.57
N LEU A 28 8.22 -2.77 -8.73
CA LEU A 28 7.19 -3.81 -8.89
C LEU A 28 6.12 -3.42 -9.92
N GLY A 29 5.89 -2.11 -10.11
CA GLY A 29 4.77 -1.60 -10.88
C GLY A 29 3.45 -1.65 -10.10
N HIS A 30 2.49 -0.86 -10.58
CA HIS A 30 1.25 -0.57 -9.86
C HIS A 30 0.49 -1.82 -9.38
N ASP A 31 0.18 -2.77 -10.26
CA ASP A 31 -0.68 -3.92 -9.94
C ASP A 31 -0.03 -4.88 -8.93
N VAL A 32 1.28 -5.10 -9.07
CA VAL A 32 2.03 -5.97 -8.16
C VAL A 32 2.18 -5.29 -6.80
N SER A 33 2.45 -3.98 -6.77
CA SER A 33 2.46 -3.20 -5.54
C SER A 33 1.09 -3.23 -4.86
N LEU A 34 0.00 -3.06 -5.61
CA LEU A 34 -1.35 -3.13 -5.08
C LEU A 34 -1.59 -4.51 -4.44
N LYS A 35 -1.18 -5.58 -5.12
CA LYS A 35 -1.29 -6.94 -4.59
C LYS A 35 -0.47 -7.15 -3.32
N VAL A 36 0.77 -6.66 -3.27
CA VAL A 36 1.63 -6.72 -2.07
C VAL A 36 0.99 -5.97 -0.91
N PHE A 37 0.56 -4.73 -1.13
CA PHE A 37 -0.08 -3.92 -0.09
C PHE A 37 -1.44 -4.50 0.33
N SER A 38 -2.13 -5.23 -0.55
CA SER A 38 -3.36 -5.94 -0.19
C SER A 38 -3.15 -7.05 0.85
N TYR A 39 -1.92 -7.51 1.10
CA TYR A 39 -1.60 -8.45 2.18
C TYR A 39 -1.35 -7.77 3.54
N LEU A 40 -1.39 -6.43 3.61
CA LEU A 40 -1.29 -5.69 4.87
C LEU A 40 -2.67 -5.67 5.54
N ASP A 41 -2.90 -6.65 6.42
CA ASP A 41 -4.22 -6.98 6.98
C ASP A 41 -4.73 -6.01 8.06
N SER A 42 -3.94 -5.01 8.41
CA SER A 42 -4.18 -4.07 9.49
C SER A 42 -3.93 -2.65 9.02
N SER A 43 -4.81 -1.73 9.41
CA SER A 43 -4.64 -0.29 9.11
C SER A 43 -3.33 0.23 9.70
N ARG A 44 -2.85 -0.35 10.80
CA ARG A 44 -1.55 -0.02 11.40
C ARG A 44 -0.38 -0.37 10.50
N ASP A 45 -0.45 -1.50 9.80
CA ASP A 45 0.65 -1.95 8.95
C ASP A 45 0.68 -1.15 7.65
N LEU A 46 -0.49 -0.76 7.12
CA LEU A 46 -0.59 0.22 6.04
C LEU A 46 -0.02 1.59 6.44
N ILE A 47 -0.31 2.09 7.64
CA ILE A 47 0.25 3.35 8.14
C ILE A 47 1.79 3.27 8.23
N ARG A 48 2.32 2.16 8.75
CA ARG A 48 3.79 1.95 8.82
C ARG A 48 4.42 1.87 7.44
N ALA A 49 3.80 1.16 6.50
CA ALA A 49 4.24 1.11 5.12
C ALA A 49 4.24 2.52 4.50
N SER A 50 3.18 3.29 4.73
CA SER A 50 3.08 4.67 4.23
C SER A 50 4.18 5.60 4.78
N ALA A 51 4.76 5.29 5.94
CA ALA A 51 5.83 6.08 6.54
C ALA A 51 7.23 5.78 5.98
N VAL A 52 7.36 4.76 5.10
CA VAL A 52 8.65 4.37 4.49
C VAL A 52 9.16 5.45 3.53
N SER A 53 8.26 6.03 2.73
CA SER A 53 8.58 7.11 1.80
C SER A 53 7.32 7.85 1.37
N THR A 54 7.48 9.05 0.80
CA THR A 54 6.37 9.79 0.19
C THR A 54 5.68 9.00 -0.91
N SER A 55 6.42 8.28 -1.76
CA SER A 55 5.83 7.43 -2.82
C SER A 55 4.92 6.34 -2.25
N TRP A 56 5.31 5.73 -1.12
CA TRP A 56 4.47 4.72 -0.45
C TRP A 56 3.25 5.35 0.20
N ASN A 57 3.38 6.56 0.73
CA ASN A 57 2.26 7.31 1.27
C ASN A 57 1.24 7.65 0.17
N ASP A 58 1.71 8.23 -0.93
CA ASP A 58 0.89 8.62 -2.08
C ASP A 58 0.16 7.40 -2.64
N PHE A 59 0.87 6.27 -2.83
CA PHE A 59 0.27 5.03 -3.30
C PHE A 59 -0.85 4.50 -2.39
N VAL A 60 -0.66 4.57 -1.06
CA VAL A 60 -1.68 4.16 -0.08
C VAL A 60 -2.91 5.07 -0.15
N ILE A 61 -2.71 6.38 -0.35
CA ILE A 61 -3.78 7.39 -0.41
C ILE A 61 -4.54 7.29 -1.74
N GLU A 62 -3.84 7.29 -2.86
CA GLU A 62 -4.41 7.23 -4.22
C GLU A 62 -5.25 5.97 -4.42
N ASN A 63 -4.78 4.82 -3.91
CA ASN A 63 -5.53 3.57 -3.96
C ASN A 63 -6.54 3.41 -2.82
N GLY A 64 -6.63 4.39 -1.91
CA GLY A 64 -7.61 4.40 -0.82
C GLY A 64 -7.47 3.22 0.16
N LEU A 65 -6.26 2.67 0.34
CA LEU A 65 -6.11 1.34 0.94
C LEU A 65 -6.63 1.24 2.38
N CYS A 66 -6.34 2.27 3.18
CA CYS A 66 -6.83 2.37 4.55
C CYS A 66 -8.36 2.46 4.60
N LYS A 67 -8.98 3.20 3.66
CA LYS A 67 -10.44 3.34 3.56
C LYS A 67 -11.08 1.99 3.26
N GLN A 68 -10.56 1.27 2.27
CA GLN A 68 -11.06 -0.06 1.89
C GLN A 68 -10.98 -1.05 3.05
N LEU A 69 -9.83 -1.09 3.75
CA LEU A 69 -9.66 -1.98 4.90
C LEU A 69 -10.60 -1.62 6.06
N CYS A 70 -10.84 -0.33 6.32
CA CYS A 70 -11.80 0.12 7.32
C CYS A 70 -13.23 -0.30 6.99
N LEU A 71 -13.65 -0.24 5.72
CA LEU A 71 -14.99 -0.65 5.28
C LEU A 71 -15.20 -2.16 5.43
N ILE A 72 -14.16 -2.95 5.17
CA ILE A 72 -14.19 -4.42 5.37
C ILE A 72 -14.29 -4.76 6.86
N MET A 73 -13.53 -4.05 7.71
CA MET A 73 -13.55 -4.31 9.15
C MET A 73 -14.77 -3.75 9.88
N ILE A 74 -15.35 -2.66 9.37
CA ILE A 74 -16.46 -1.92 9.97
C ILE A 74 -17.54 -1.70 8.90
N PRO A 75 -18.29 -2.75 8.51
CA PRO A 75 -19.30 -2.62 7.46
C PRO A 75 -20.42 -1.63 7.83
N GLU A 76 -20.60 -1.28 9.10
CA GLU A 76 -21.58 -0.31 9.58
C GLU A 76 -21.31 1.11 9.04
N ILE A 77 -20.05 1.46 8.75
CA ILE A 77 -19.70 2.75 8.13
C ILE A 77 -19.88 2.74 6.60
N SER A 78 -20.10 1.57 5.99
CA SER A 78 -20.33 1.44 4.55
C SER A 78 -21.61 2.16 4.09
N GLY A 79 -22.66 2.17 4.93
CA GLY A 79 -23.90 2.89 4.63
C GLY A 79 -23.83 4.41 4.79
N VAL A 80 -22.83 4.92 5.51
CA VAL A 80 -22.62 6.37 5.75
C VAL A 80 -21.72 6.96 4.66
N VAL A 81 -20.79 6.17 4.13
CA VAL A 81 -19.95 6.56 3.01
C VAL A 81 -20.72 6.30 1.73
N GLY A 82 -21.35 7.34 1.17
CA GLY A 82 -22.06 7.26 -0.10
C GLY A 82 -21.24 6.51 -1.15
N SER A 83 -21.82 5.41 -1.65
CA SER A 83 -21.39 4.61 -2.80
C SER A 83 -19.89 4.71 -3.08
N ILE A 84 -19.07 4.01 -2.29
CA ILE A 84 -17.75 3.60 -2.80
C ILE A 84 -18.05 2.83 -4.09
N GLU A 85 -17.49 3.26 -5.22
CA GLU A 85 -17.41 2.43 -6.41
C GLU A 85 -16.80 1.10 -5.99
N VAL A 86 -17.66 0.10 -5.82
CA VAL A 86 -17.30 -1.25 -5.39
C VAL A 86 -16.33 -1.87 -6.40
N ASP A 87 -16.30 -1.33 -7.62
CA ASP A 87 -15.37 -1.65 -8.71
C ASP A 87 -13.89 -1.40 -8.35
N ASN A 88 -13.59 -0.54 -7.37
CA ASN A 88 -12.23 -0.27 -6.90
C ASN A 88 -11.90 -0.93 -5.55
N LEU A 89 -12.87 -1.58 -4.90
CA LEU A 89 -12.51 -2.46 -3.78
C LEU A 89 -11.57 -3.50 -4.39
N PHE A 90 -10.43 -3.77 -3.76
CA PHE A 90 -9.57 -4.87 -4.20
C PHE A 90 -10.45 -6.06 -4.54
N GLU A 91 -10.08 -6.89 -5.51
CA GLU A 91 -10.51 -8.28 -5.48
C GLU A 91 -9.94 -8.89 -4.19
N VAL A 92 -10.61 -8.59 -3.09
CA VAL A 92 -10.37 -9.14 -1.78
C VAL A 92 -10.74 -10.58 -1.99
N ASP A 93 -9.71 -11.43 -2.02
CA ASP A 93 -9.86 -12.86 -2.11
C ASP A 93 -11.02 -13.29 -1.18
N GLY A 94 -11.97 -14.08 -1.70
CA GLY A 94 -13.15 -14.50 -0.94
C GLY A 94 -12.77 -15.15 0.41
N ASN A 95 -11.59 -15.76 0.47
CA ASN A 95 -11.01 -16.30 1.70
C ASN A 95 -10.74 -15.22 2.75
N LYS A 96 -10.30 -14.03 2.32
CA LYS A 96 -9.99 -12.89 3.19
C LYS A 96 -11.25 -12.22 3.73
N LEU A 97 -12.30 -12.11 2.91
CA LEU A 97 -13.64 -11.69 3.36
C LEU A 97 -14.20 -12.67 4.41
N GLY A 98 -14.03 -13.98 4.18
CA GLY A 98 -14.37 -15.02 5.15
C GLY A 98 -13.63 -14.85 6.49
N TYR A 99 -12.32 -14.60 6.44
CA TYR A 99 -11.51 -14.33 7.64
C TYR A 99 -12.00 -13.12 8.45
N TYR A 100 -12.26 -11.98 7.80
CA TYR A 100 -12.69 -10.77 8.50
C TYR A 100 -14.09 -10.91 9.08
N SER A 101 -15.01 -11.56 8.37
CA SER A 101 -16.36 -11.84 8.90
C SER A 101 -16.30 -12.77 10.13
N GLU A 102 -15.54 -13.86 10.09
CA GLU A 102 -15.38 -14.76 11.23
C GLU A 102 -14.70 -14.07 12.42
N LYS A 103 -13.65 -13.28 12.16
CA LYS A 103 -12.95 -12.49 13.18
C LYS A 103 -13.88 -11.48 13.85
N ARG A 104 -14.77 -10.85 13.10
CA ARG A 104 -15.81 -9.95 13.64
C ARG A 104 -16.79 -10.72 14.52
N GLU A 105 -17.31 -11.85 14.05
CA GLU A 105 -18.23 -12.68 14.85
C GLU A 105 -17.59 -13.14 16.16
N ARG A 106 -16.28 -13.47 16.15
CA ARG A 106 -15.52 -13.72 17.38
C ARG A 106 -15.47 -12.50 18.30
N LEU A 107 -15.20 -11.31 17.77
CA LEU A 107 -15.14 -10.07 18.55
C LEU A 107 -16.50 -9.74 19.18
N ASN A 108 -17.59 -9.85 18.41
CA ASN A 108 -18.95 -9.60 18.86
C ASN A 108 -19.34 -10.56 20.00
N ARG A 109 -19.02 -11.85 19.88
CA ARG A 109 -19.28 -12.81 20.96
C ARG A 109 -18.52 -12.48 22.25
N ASN A 110 -17.31 -11.92 22.15
CA ASN A 110 -16.49 -11.57 23.31
C ASN A 110 -16.88 -10.22 23.96
N LEU A 111 -17.68 -9.39 23.29
CA LEU A 111 -18.17 -8.12 23.82
C LEU A 111 -19.53 -8.23 24.52
N ILE A 112 -20.26 -9.32 24.28
CA ILE A 112 -21.62 -9.55 24.79
C ILE A 112 -21.66 -10.62 25.89
N GLY A 113 -20.55 -11.35 26.11
CA GLY A 113 -20.37 -12.31 27.21
C GLY A 113 -19.50 -11.76 28.31
#